data_AF-A0A917M202-F1
#
_entry.id   AF-A0A917M202-F1
#
_cell.length_a   1.000
_cell.length_b   1.000
_cell.length_c   1.000
_cell.angle_alpha   90.00
_cell.angle_beta   90.00
_cell.angle_gamma   90.00
#
_symmetry.space_group_name_H-M   'P 1'
#
loop_
_entity.id
_entity.type
_entity.pdbx_description
1 polymer ?
#
loop_
_entity_poly.entity_id
_entity_poly.type
_entity_poly.pdbx_seq_one_letter_code
_entity_poly.pdbx_strand_id
1 'polypeptide(L)'
;MVKKRGPMPENRDDQIERFAAAAEANVPAPAEEGPPMTPWKRRARNGSKAKGYNFRFNTAQHALLNYAAEAEDTSQQKLIEDLVWPILEERYGHNVPLK
;
A
#
# COMPACT_ATOMS: atom_id res chain seq x y z
N MET A 1 -14.78 -2.84 37.97
CA MET A 1 -16.07 -2.15 37.75
C MET A 1 -16.37 -2.22 36.25
N VAL A 2 -17.31 -3.05 35.81
CA VAL A 2 -17.62 -3.26 34.38
C VAL A 2 -18.68 -2.24 33.96
N LYS A 3 -18.37 -1.35 33.02
CA LYS A 3 -19.33 -0.40 32.43
C LYS A 3 -20.45 -1.19 31.74
N LYS A 4 -21.69 -1.12 32.25
CA LYS A 4 -22.86 -1.66 31.55
C LYS A 4 -23.06 -0.90 30.25
N ARG A 5 -23.11 -1.61 29.13
CA ARG A 5 -23.47 -1.04 27.83
C ARG A 5 -24.92 -0.56 27.91
N GLY A 6 -25.16 0.70 27.56
CA GLY A 6 -26.52 1.26 27.50
C GLY A 6 -27.38 0.56 26.46
N PRO A 7 -28.71 0.77 26.47
CA PRO A 7 -29.62 0.19 25.50
C PRO A 7 -29.19 0.57 24.09
N MET A 8 -29.18 -0.40 23.18
CA MET A 8 -28.92 -0.12 21.77
C MET A 8 -30.08 0.69 21.18
N PRO A 9 -29.81 1.58 20.22
CA PRO A 9 -30.86 2.30 19.50
C PRO A 9 -31.78 1.31 18.77
N GLU A 10 -33.10 1.50 18.92
CA GLU A 10 -34.15 0.67 18.29
C GLU A 10 -34.04 0.58 16.76
N ASN A 11 -33.36 1.54 16.12
CA ASN A 11 -33.26 1.65 14.66
C ASN A 11 -31.96 1.08 14.08
N ARG A 12 -31.34 0.07 14.71
CA ARG A 12 -30.11 -0.53 14.19
C ARG A 12 -30.35 -1.29 12.89
N ASP A 13 -31.46 -2.02 12.81
CA ASP A 13 -31.77 -2.83 11.64
C ASP A 13 -32.10 -1.92 10.44
N ASP A 14 -32.88 -0.87 10.64
CA ASP A 14 -33.11 0.20 9.66
C ASP A 14 -31.81 0.86 9.15
N GLN A 15 -30.81 1.04 10.03
CA GLN A 15 -29.51 1.59 9.64
C GLN A 15 -28.69 0.61 8.78
N ILE A 16 -28.77 -0.69 9.08
CA ILE A 16 -28.11 -1.74 8.32
C ILE A 16 -28.77 -1.86 6.94
N GLU A 17 -30.10 -1.83 6.87
CA GLU A 17 -30.84 -1.90 5.61
C GLU A 17 -30.58 -0.67 4.74
N ARG A 18 -30.55 0.53 5.31
CA ARG A 18 -30.19 1.76 4.56
C ARG A 18 -28.77 1.72 4.03
N PHE A 19 -27.83 1.16 4.80
CA PHE A 19 -26.45 1.00 4.36
C PHE A 19 -26.35 -0.02 3.21
N ALA A 20 -27.05 -1.15 3.31
CA ALA A 20 -27.11 -2.15 2.25
C ALA A 20 -27.75 -1.60 0.97
N ALA A 21 -28.89 -0.90 1.09
CA ALA A 21 -29.57 -0.29 -0.05
C ALA A 21 -28.73 0.80 -0.73
N ALA A 22 -27.98 1.59 0.05
CA ALA A 22 -27.05 2.59 -0.49
C ALA A 22 -25.86 1.95 -1.22
N ALA A 23 -25.38 0.80 -0.75
CA ALA A 23 -24.31 0.05 -1.40
C ALA A 23 -24.78 -0.62 -2.70
N GLU A 24 -26.00 -1.16 -2.75
CA GLU A 24 -26.60 -1.74 -3.96
C GLU A 24 -26.94 -0.69 -5.02
N ALA A 25 -27.35 0.50 -4.61
CA ALA A 25 -27.60 1.62 -5.52
C ALA A 25 -26.32 2.23 -6.11
N ASN A 26 -25.16 1.98 -5.47
CA ASN A 26 -23.87 2.41 -5.98
C ASN A 26 -23.39 1.44 -7.06
N VAL A 27 -23.90 1.61 -8.29
CA VAL A 27 -23.35 0.96 -9.47
C VAL A 27 -21.88 1.38 -9.57
N PRO A 28 -20.92 0.46 -9.48
CA PRO A 28 -19.52 0.82 -9.62
C PRO A 28 -19.35 1.46 -10.99
N ALA A 29 -18.95 2.73 -11.01
CA ALA A 29 -18.49 3.37 -12.23
C ALA A 29 -17.46 2.43 -12.89
N PRO A 30 -17.42 2.33 -14.25
CA PRO A 30 -16.36 1.60 -14.91
C PRO A 30 -15.05 2.09 -14.32
N ALA A 31 -14.22 1.17 -13.84
CA ALA A 31 -12.96 1.50 -13.19
C ALA A 31 -12.19 2.40 -14.15
N GLU A 32 -12.08 3.69 -13.84
CA GLU A 32 -11.20 4.57 -14.60
C GLU A 32 -9.83 3.92 -14.52
N GLU A 33 -9.31 3.49 -15.67
CA GLU A 33 -7.98 2.95 -15.78
C GLU A 33 -7.03 4.08 -15.40
N GLY A 34 -6.67 4.14 -14.12
CA GLY A 34 -5.66 5.05 -13.63
C GLY A 34 -4.38 4.91 -14.45
N PRO A 35 -3.48 5.90 -14.40
CA PRO A 35 -2.28 5.91 -15.22
C PRO A 35 -1.57 4.54 -15.23
N PRO A 36 -1.08 4.07 -16.39
CA PRO A 36 -0.50 2.75 -16.50
C PRO A 36 0.62 2.59 -15.46
N MET A 37 0.47 1.59 -14.59
CA MET A 37 1.43 1.34 -13.52
C MET A 37 2.81 1.02 -14.10
N THR A 38 3.85 1.53 -13.43
CA THR A 38 5.22 1.17 -13.74
C THR A 38 5.42 -0.36 -13.60
N PRO A 39 6.30 -0.99 -14.40
CA PRO A 39 6.46 -2.44 -14.38
C PRO A 39 6.83 -3.00 -12.99
N TRP A 40 7.67 -2.30 -12.23
CA TRP A 40 8.03 -2.72 -10.87
C TRP A 40 6.85 -2.64 -9.88
N LYS A 41 5.95 -1.66 -10.02
CA LYS A 41 4.71 -1.59 -9.23
C LYS A 41 3.77 -2.74 -9.58
N ARG A 42 3.71 -3.14 -10.86
CA ARG A 42 2.95 -4.33 -11.28
C ARG A 42 3.51 -5.61 -10.64
N ARG A 43 4.84 -5.76 -10.55
CA ARG A 43 5.48 -6.89 -9.85
C ARG A 43 5.08 -6.93 -8.38
N ALA A 44 5.09 -5.79 -7.70
CA ALA A 44 4.70 -5.72 -6.28
C ALA A 44 3.22 -6.06 -6.03
N ARG A 45 2.34 -5.73 -6.98
CA ARG A 45 0.90 -6.01 -6.90
C ARG A 45 0.56 -7.47 -7.16
N ASN A 46 1.17 -8.08 -8.18
CA ASN A 46 0.84 -9.44 -8.61
C ASN A 46 1.71 -10.52 -7.94
N GLY A 47 2.87 -10.16 -7.40
CA GLY A 47 3.81 -11.08 -6.79
C GLY A 47 3.32 -11.62 -5.44
N SER A 48 3.55 -12.91 -5.20
CA SER A 48 3.39 -13.50 -3.87
C SER A 48 4.40 -12.90 -2.89
N LYS A 49 3.99 -12.75 -1.62
CA LYS A 49 4.87 -12.23 -0.58
C LYS A 49 6.01 -13.22 -0.33
N ALA A 50 7.24 -12.74 -0.42
CA ALA A 50 8.45 -13.49 -0.09
C ALA A 50 9.01 -13.05 1.29
N LYS A 51 9.95 -13.82 1.83
CA LYS A 51 10.71 -13.40 3.02
C LYS A 51 11.52 -12.14 2.66
N GLY A 52 11.47 -11.15 3.55
CA GLY A 52 12.21 -9.90 3.39
C GLY A 52 13.73 -10.09 3.50
N TYR A 53 14.48 -9.16 2.91
CA TYR A 53 15.94 -9.07 3.04
C TYR A 53 16.30 -7.98 4.06
N ASN A 54 17.30 -8.25 4.92
CA ASN A 54 17.81 -7.25 5.85
C ASN A 54 18.83 -6.33 5.17
N PHE A 55 18.49 -5.05 5.03
CA PHE A 55 19.40 -4.04 4.48
C PHE A 55 20.42 -3.62 5.55
N ARG A 56 21.72 -3.79 5.25
CA ARG A 56 22.82 -3.44 6.17
C ARG A 56 23.51 -2.16 5.72
N PHE A 57 23.90 -1.34 6.68
CA PHE A 57 24.59 -0.07 6.46
C PHE A 57 25.53 0.25 7.62
N ASN A 58 26.54 1.08 7.37
CA ASN A 58 27.34 1.70 8.43
C ASN A 58 26.70 2.99 8.95
N THR A 59 27.28 3.61 9.98
CA THR A 59 26.73 4.82 10.62
C THR A 59 26.56 5.99 9.65
N ALA A 60 27.52 6.22 8.75
CA ALA A 60 27.45 7.32 7.78
C ALA A 60 26.33 7.10 6.76
N GLN A 61 26.18 5.86 6.28
CA GLN A 61 25.10 5.48 5.37
C GLN A 61 23.72 5.59 6.05
N HIS A 62 23.62 5.21 7.33
CA HIS A 62 22.37 5.39 8.09
C HIS A 62 22.01 6.85 8.25
N ALA A 63 22.98 7.72 8.57
CA ALA A 63 22.75 9.15 8.70
C ALA A 63 22.26 9.77 7.38
N LEU A 64 22.86 9.37 6.24
CA LEU A 64 22.40 9.79 4.92
C LEU A 64 20.97 9.32 4.64
N LEU A 65 20.66 8.07 4.96
CA LEU A 65 19.32 7.51 4.74
C LEU A 65 18.25 8.21 5.59
N ASN A 66 18.57 8.55 6.84
CA ASN A 66 17.68 9.34 7.71
C ASN A 66 17.43 10.72 7.14
N TYR A 67 18.49 11.43 6.77
CA TYR A 67 18.37 12.77 6.20
C TYR A 67 17.51 12.79 4.93
N ALA A 68 17.74 11.83 4.02
CA ALA A 68 16.95 11.74 2.79
C ALA A 68 15.48 11.41 3.06
N ALA A 69 15.19 10.49 3.99
CA ALA A 69 13.83 10.14 4.38
C ALA A 69 13.08 11.34 5.00
N GLU A 70 13.76 12.14 5.83
CA GLU A 70 13.22 13.38 6.41
C GLU A 70 12.98 14.45 5.34
N ALA A 71 13.93 14.64 4.41
CA ALA A 71 13.82 15.63 3.35
C ALA A 71 12.67 15.34 2.37
N GLU A 72 12.38 14.05 2.12
CA GLU A 72 11.32 13.60 1.21
C GLU A 72 10.00 13.27 1.93
N ASP A 73 9.90 13.52 3.24
CA ASP A 73 8.73 13.20 4.09
C ASP A 73 8.20 11.77 3.87
N THR A 74 9.12 10.80 3.87
CA THR A 74 8.83 9.40 3.55
C THR A 74 9.54 8.44 4.51
N SER A 75 9.18 7.16 4.49
CA SER A 75 9.89 6.15 5.28
C SER A 75 11.18 5.72 4.58
N GLN A 76 12.21 5.35 5.35
CA GLN A 76 13.45 4.79 4.81
C GLN A 76 13.21 3.58 3.89
N GLN A 77 12.28 2.69 4.26
CA GLN A 77 11.93 1.54 3.44
C GLN A 77 11.36 1.98 2.09
N LYS A 78 10.40 2.91 2.10
CA LYS A 78 9.79 3.43 0.88
C LYS A 78 10.81 4.13 -0.01
N LEU A 79 11.70 4.93 0.57
CA LEU A 79 12.81 5.56 -0.13
C LEU A 79 13.71 4.53 -0.82
N ILE A 80 14.12 3.48 -0.10
CA ILE A 80 14.93 2.40 -0.68
C ILE A 80 14.18 1.71 -1.81
N GLU A 81 12.90 1.40 -1.64
CA GLU A 81 12.08 0.76 -2.68
C GLU A 81 11.97 1.64 -3.93
N ASP A 82 11.67 2.92 -3.76
CA ASP A 82 11.52 3.89 -4.85
C ASP A 82 12.85 4.17 -5.57
N LEU A 83 14.00 3.98 -4.92
CA LEU A 83 15.32 4.08 -5.55
C LEU A 83 15.77 2.76 -6.22
N VAL A 84 15.57 1.62 -5.56
CA VAL A 84 16.12 0.33 -6.01
C VAL A 84 15.29 -0.29 -7.13
N TRP A 85 13.96 -0.30 -7.01
CA TRP A 85 13.12 -1.03 -7.95
C TRP A 85 13.15 -0.47 -9.38
N PRO A 86 13.11 0.86 -9.61
CA PRO A 86 13.23 1.39 -10.96
C PRO A 86 14.55 1.00 -11.62
N ILE A 87 15.67 1.05 -10.89
CA ILE A 87 17.00 0.70 -11.40
C ILE A 87 17.07 -0.78 -11.76
N LEU A 88 16.51 -1.66 -10.91
CA LEU A 88 16.47 -3.10 -11.20
C LEU A 88 15.60 -3.40 -12.42
N GLU A 89 14.46 -2.71 -12.56
CA GLU A 89 13.58 -2.87 -13.71
C GLU A 89 14.26 -2.42 -15.01
N GLU A 90 14.93 -1.27 -14.98
CA GLU A 90 15.69 -0.75 -16.12
C GLU A 90 16.78 -1.74 -16.57
N ARG A 91 17.56 -2.26 -15.62
CA ARG A 91 18.72 -3.11 -15.92
C ARG A 91 18.36 -4.56 -16.23
N TYR A 92 17.35 -5.11 -15.54
CA TYR A 92 17.08 -6.56 -15.55
C TYR A 92 15.61 -6.91 -15.82
N GLY A 93 14.71 -5.94 -15.89
CA GLY A 93 13.27 -6.20 -16.04
C GLY A 93 12.91 -7.00 -17.29
N HIS A 94 13.64 -6.77 -18.39
CA HIS A 94 13.47 -7.52 -19.66
C HIS A 94 13.87 -9.00 -19.55
N ASN A 95 14.75 -9.35 -18.62
CA ASN A 95 15.20 -10.72 -18.38
C ASN A 95 14.29 -11.50 -17.40
N VAL A 96 13.40 -10.80 -16.70
CA VAL A 96 12.54 -11.39 -15.66
C VAL A 96 11.07 -11.18 -16.04
N PRO A 97 10.32 -12.25 -16.40
CA PRO A 97 8.91 -12.12 -16.77
C PRO A 97 8.07 -11.45 -15.68
N LEU A 98 7.15 -10.59 -16.11
CA LEU A 98 6.09 -10.05 -15.26
C LEU A 98 5.04 -11.14 -15.06
N LYS A 99 5.07 -11.81 -13.91
CA LYS A 99 4.04 -12.81 -13.54
C LYS A 99 2.74 -12.13 -13.08
#